data_AF-X1FXC2-F1
#
_entry.id   AF-X1FXC2-F1
#
_cell.length_a   1.000
_cell.length_b   1.000
_cell.length_c   1.000
_cell.angle_alpha   90.00
_cell.angle_beta   90.00
_cell.angle_gamma   90.00
#
_symmetry.space_group_name_H-M   'P 1'
#
loop_
_entity.id
_entity.type
_entity.pdbx_description
1 polymer ?
#
loop_
_entity_poly.entity_id
_entity_poly.type
_entity_poly.pdbx_seq_one_letter_code
_entity_poly.pdbx_strand_id
1 'polypeptide(L)' 'MDKKIYNLIHLARKALKTCHYSRAEKLIKQFHLEALKSKDVEMLELATHALLECRRFHFLDVLHELERIDPIQSLRKDLS' A
#
# COMPACT_ATOMS: atom_id res chain seq x y z
N MET A 1 -22.28 -4.96 -6.44
CA MET A 1 -21.00 -4.20 -6.40
C MET A 1 -20.57 -3.93 -7.83
N ASP A 2 -20.20 -2.69 -8.17
CA ASP A 2 -19.77 -2.30 -9.53
C ASP A 2 -18.54 -3.12 -9.96
N LYS A 3 -18.55 -3.66 -11.19
CA LYS A 3 -17.44 -4.42 -11.78
C LYS A 3 -16.11 -3.64 -11.75
N LYS A 4 -16.18 -2.32 -11.90
CA LYS A 4 -15.02 -1.43 -11.83
C LYS A 4 -14.40 -1.41 -10.42
N ILE A 5 -15.23 -1.25 -9.39
CA ILE A 5 -14.79 -1.25 -7.99
C ILE A 5 -14.18 -2.60 -7.62
N TYR A 6 -14.84 -3.70 -8.01
CA TYR A 6 -14.32 -5.05 -7.78
C TYR A 6 -12.93 -5.24 -8.41
N ASN A 7 -12.75 -4.78 -9.66
CA ASN A 7 -11.47 -4.87 -10.34
C ASN A 7 -10.37 -4.03 -9.66
N LEU A 8 -10.69 -2.82 -9.19
CA LEU A 8 -9.75 -1.98 -8.45
C LEU A 8 -9.29 -2.67 -7.16
N ILE A 9 -10.23 -3.22 -6.39
CA ILE A 9 -9.92 -3.98 -5.16
C ILE A 9 -9.07 -5.21 -5.48
N HIS A 10 -9.44 -5.98 -6.51
CA HIS A 10 -8.71 -7.18 -6.91
C HIS A 10 -7.25 -6.86 -7.29
N LEU A 11 -7.05 -5.84 -8.12
CA LEU A 11 -5.72 -5.42 -8.57
C LEU A 11 -4.89 -4.84 -7.42
N ALA A 12 -5.50 -4.05 -6.52
CA ALA A 12 -4.82 -3.51 -5.35
C ALA A 12 -4.33 -4.63 -4.42
N ARG A 13 -5.17 -5.64 -4.15
CA ARG A 13 -4.78 -6.82 -3.35
C ARG A 13 -3.65 -7.59 -4.00
N LYS A 14 -3.69 -7.78 -5.33
CA LYS A 14 -2.60 -8.45 -6.05
C LYS A 14 -1.29 -7.68 -5.94
N ALA A 15 -1.32 -6.35 -6.10
CA ALA A 15 -0.14 -5.50 -5.98
C ALA A 15 0.46 -5.51 -4.56
N LEU A 16 -0.38 -5.51 -3.52
CA LEU A 16 0.08 -5.65 -2.12
C LEU A 16 0.77 -6.99 -1.87
N LYS A 17 0.18 -8.09 -2.35
CA LYS A 17 0.76 -9.44 -2.20
C LYS A 17 2.12 -9.61 -2.86
N THR A 18 2.44 -8.81 -3.88
CA THR A 18 3.71 -8.83 -4.61
C THR A 18 4.61 -7.65 -4.25
N CYS A 19 4.37 -7.00 -3.10
CA CYS A 19 5.15 -5.86 -2.60
C CYS A 19 5.26 -4.67 -3.58
N HIS A 20 4.32 -4.52 -4.51
CA HIS A 20 4.26 -3.37 -5.43
C HIS A 20 3.45 -2.23 -4.80
N TYR A 21 3.92 -1.71 -3.67
CA TYR A 21 3.16 -0.77 -2.83
C TYR A 21 2.76 0.52 -3.53
N SER A 22 3.63 1.13 -4.34
CA SER A 22 3.29 2.35 -5.09
C SER A 22 2.15 2.11 -6.10
N ARG A 23 2.08 0.90 -6.68
CA ARG A 23 0.97 0.50 -7.57
C ARG A 23 -0.30 0.25 -6.78
N ALA A 24 -0.20 -0.43 -5.64
CA ALA A 24 -1.33 -0.63 -4.74
C ALA A 24 -1.94 0.70 -4.28
N GLU A 25 -1.11 1.66 -3.85
CA GLU A 25 -1.60 2.97 -3.39
C GLU A 25 -2.34 3.73 -4.50
N LYS A 26 -1.85 3.70 -5.76
CA LYS A 26 -2.54 4.30 -6.90
C LYS A 26 -3.92 3.68 -7.15
N LEU A 27 -4.02 2.36 -7.07
CA LEU A 27 -5.28 1.63 -7.27
C LEU A 27 -6.28 1.92 -6.15
N ILE A 28 -5.82 1.99 -4.90
CA ILE A 28 -6.66 2.32 -3.74
C ILE A 28 -7.13 3.78 -3.80
N LYS A 29 -6.29 4.72 -4.24
CA LYS A 29 -6.72 6.11 -4.51
C LYS A 29 -7.81 6.18 -5.58
N GLN A 30 -7.71 5.38 -6.64
CA GLN A 30 -8.78 5.29 -7.64
C GLN A 30 -10.06 4.70 -7.05
N PHE A 31 -9.97 3.66 -6.22
CA PHE A 31 -11.12 3.12 -5.51
C PHE A 31 -11.79 4.18 -4.62
N HIS A 32 -11.00 4.94 -3.85
CA HIS A 32 -11.50 6.03 -3.02
C HIS A 32 -12.23 7.11 -3.84
N LEU A 33 -11.70 7.49 -5.01
CA LEU A 33 -12.38 8.46 -5.90
C LEU A 33 -13.71 7.92 -6.43
N GLU A 34 -13.79 6.63 -6.76
CA GLU A 34 -15.03 6.02 -7.21
C GLU A 34 -16.06 5.89 -6.09
N ALA A 35 -15.64 5.57 -4.86
CA ALA A 35 -16.49 5.58 -3.67
C ALA A 35 -17.04 6.99 -3.36
N LEU A 36 -16.21 8.03 -3.53
CA LEU A 36 -16.64 9.42 -3.37
C LEU A 36 -17.72 9.79 -4.41
N LYS A 37 -17.54 9.35 -5.67
CA LYS A 37 -18.52 9.60 -6.75
C LYS A 37 -19.84 8.88 -6.52
N SER A 38 -19.80 7.65 -5.98
CA SER A 38 -21.01 6.88 -5.68
C SER A 38 -21.75 7.40 -4.45
N LYS A 39 -21.17 8.34 -3.68
CA LYS A 39 -21.70 8.84 -2.40
C LYS A 39 -22.01 7.71 -1.41
N ASP A 40 -21.28 6.61 -1.52
CA ASP A 40 -21.41 5.44 -0.66
C ASP A 40 -20.45 5.60 0.52
N VAL A 41 -21.01 5.98 1.67
CA VAL A 41 -20.23 6.30 2.88
C VAL A 41 -19.47 5.08 3.39
N GLU A 42 -20.09 3.90 3.38
CA GLU A 42 -19.42 2.66 3.80
C GLU A 42 -18.23 2.34 2.88
N MET A 43 -18.40 2.46 1.56
CA MET A 43 -17.28 2.26 0.65
C MET A 43 -16.18 3.31 0.81
N LEU A 44 -16.54 4.55 1.12
CA LEU A 44 -15.57 5.61 1.35
C LEU A 44 -14.74 5.34 2.60
N GLU A 45 -15.37 4.89 3.69
CA GLU A 45 -14.68 4.47 4.91
C GLU A 45 -13.73 3.29 4.65
N LEU A 46 -14.20 2.26 3.94
CA LEU A 46 -13.37 1.12 3.54
C LEU A 46 -12.19 1.54 2.67
N ALA A 47 -12.40 2.43 1.71
CA ALA A 47 -11.34 2.95 0.85
C ALA A 47 -10.30 3.76 1.63
N THR A 48 -10.76 4.56 2.59
CA THR A 48 -9.90 5.37 3.47
C THR A 48 -9.04 4.47 4.36
N HIS A 49 -9.66 3.49 5.01
CA HIS A 49 -8.96 2.52 5.85
C HIS A 49 -7.92 1.73 5.03
N ALA A 50 -8.29 1.27 3.83
CA ALA A 50 -7.37 0.57 2.94
C ALA A 50 -6.17 1.44 2.53
N LEU A 51 -6.36 2.75 2.33
CA LEU A 51 -5.28 3.66 1.96
C LEU A 51 -4.30 3.86 3.13
N LEU A 52 -4.82 4.02 4.35
CA LEU A 52 -4.01 4.14 5.56
C LEU A 52 -3.17 2.88 5.79
N GLU A 53 -3.79 1.70 5.70
CA GLU A 53 -3.08 0.43 5.85
C GLU A 53 -2.02 0.23 4.76
N CYS A 54 -2.32 0.55 3.50
CA CYS A 54 -1.35 0.47 2.41
C CYS A 54 -0.10 1.32 2.68
N ARG A 55 -0.28 2.52 3.24
CA ARG A 55 0.83 3.40 3.62
C ARG A 55 1.61 2.85 4.81
N ARG A 56 0.91 2.29 5.80
CA ARG A 56 1.54 1.66 6.96
C ARG A 56 2.40 0.47 6.55
N PHE A 57 1.89 -0.40 5.68
CA PHE A 57 2.67 -1.52 5.12
C PHE A 57 3.89 -1.04 4.34
N HIS A 58 3.72 -0.03 3.48
CA HIS A 58 4.85 0.52 2.73
C HIS A 58 5.94 1.09 3.66
N PHE A 59 5.55 1.81 4.72
CA PHE A 59 6.48 2.32 5.71
C PHE A 59 7.25 1.20 6.43
N LEU A 60 6.54 0.16 6.89
CA LEU A 60 7.16 -0.99 7.57
C LEU A 60 8.13 -1.74 6.66
N ASP A 61 7.78 -1.91 5.38
CA ASP A 61 8.63 -2.57 4.39
C ASP A 61 9.91 -1.76 4.13
N VAL A 62 9.79 -0.44 3.92
CA VAL A 62 10.96 0.46 3.80
C VAL A 62 11.82 0.45 5.06
N LEU A 63 11.20 0.49 6.25
CA LEU A 63 11.94 0.41 7.52
C LEU A 63 12.72 -0.90 7.63
N HIS A 64 12.10 -2.03 7.31
CA HIS A 64 12.75 -3.34 7.30
C HIS A 64 13.92 -3.38 6.31
N GLU A 65 13.75 -2.81 5.11
CA GLU A 65 14.86 -2.72 4.13
C GLU A 65 16.02 -1.88 4.66
N LEU A 66 15.75 -0.74 5.31
CA LEU A 66 16.76 0.12 5.92
C LEU A 66 17.48 -0.57 7.08
N GLU A 67 16.74 -1.24 7.98
CA GLU A 67 17.28 -2.03 9.09
C GLU A 67 18.14 -3.21 8.61
N ARG A 68 17.92 -3.71 7.38
CA ARG A 68 18.81 -4.71 6.77
C ARG A 68 20.11 -4.10 6.25
N ILE A 69 20.09 -2.85 5.80
CA ILE A 69 21.27 -2.14 5.28
C ILE A 69 22.19 -1.71 6.44
N ASP A 70 21.64 -1.27 7.56
CA ASP A 70 22.40 -0.76 8.71
C ASP A 70 23.41 -1.76 9.32
N PRO A 71 23.09 -3.05 9.58
CA PRO A 71 24.07 -4.02 10.06
C PRO A 71 25.15 -4.31 9.03
N ILE A 72 24.87 -4.17 7.73
CA ILE A 72 25.89 -4.27 6.68
C ILE A 72 26.84 -3.05 6.71
N GLN A 73 26.33 -1.85 7.03
CA GLN A 73 27.17 -0.67 7.20
C GLN A 73 27.99 -0.72 8.49
N SER A 74 27.45 -1.26 9.59
CA SER A 74 28.20 -1.47 10.84
C SER A 74 29.35 -2.47 10.63
N LEU A 75 29.09 -3.60 9.94
CA LEU A 75 30.11 -4.59 9.61
C LEU A 75 31.24 -4.04 8.72
N ARG A 76 30.95 -3.07 7.84
CA ARG A 76 31.99 -2.42 7.02
C ARG A 76 32.85 -1.44 7.80
N LYS A 77 32.34 -0.82 8.86
CA LYS A 77 33.13 0.09 9.70
C LYS A 77 34.13 -0.66 10.60
N ASP A 78 33.79 -1.86 11.04
CA ASP A 78 34.70 -2.68 11.87
C ASP A 78 35.82 -3.36 11.06
N LEU A 79 35.71 -3.38 9.73
CA LEU A 79 36.69 -3.99 8.81
C LEU A 79 37.61 -2.96 8.12
N SER A 80 37.49 -1.66 8.46
CA SER A 80 38.28 -0.57 7.88
C SER A 80 39.16 0.12 8.93
#